data_AF-A0A2M9YNP7-F1
#
_entry.id   AF-A0A2M9YNP7-F1
#
_cell.length_a   1.000
_cell.length_b   1.000
_cell.length_c   1.000
_cell.angle_alpha   90.00
_cell.angle_beta   90.00
_cell.angle_gamma   90.00
#
_symmetry.space_group_name_H-M   'P 1'
#
loop_
_entity.id
_entity.type
_entity.pdbx_description
1 polymer ?
#
loop_
_entity_poly.entity_id
_entity_poly.type
_entity_poly.pdbx_seq_one_letter_code
_entity_poly.pdbx_strand_id
1 'polypeptide(L)'
;MDANTGQSSGGHTGIRVGNKVYHYQFFPDDIFHLVRESYDDFAFSYNILSNRTSVLTRLDWDPKEISILESGLNHLYLVQFKHLQNWEVLRKEAKFFEELNAPEKKIGLRATAYFSAKQNSKITKGFKEELQLKLGKQFLSDLENRLKEDVLSPESELAKTGFPPLPEKISTNRFPFFTQGPYLRIRDTLEGILLCQILREEWGLNAEMLISDRVENLSEKERELLESFFEKQKGTLLQILEERDPGWAFSALVALARMQAVRESLESGFPVFLSSFPEDSPLIQKEAAMDREAVLHIGGETSAIVSLARRKISNLNSITEKEYQIWEDATNRAFELQDGLAKAIPVRMYSGKLIPQRENFFLISMFLPGNGRLKELAEISKNREMEYHSLLKKLYPFRLFSRNCTTEIIKSVQETFDIQERSFPGKKIDTTLSPSIAPFYASHKISKEWKNSGDTVLLSYRRKKLGEILEKETSLTTQIRESFTFSSSVYRSNREDHFFPLFTDDVFWKRPLYGIVNFTAGVSLTATGVFSLPFDKGERLQKGFQSAFFSLPELVFFNIRKGTFPYVPMKDLPKELFQFQEED
;
A
#
# COMPACT_ATOMS: atom_id res chain seq x y z
N MET A 1 -16.72 -13.90 17.39
CA MET A 1 -16.34 -13.69 15.97
C MET A 1 -16.71 -12.27 15.61
N ASP A 2 -15.79 -11.52 15.02
CA ASP A 2 -15.89 -10.07 14.83
C ASP A 2 -15.66 -9.75 13.34
N ALA A 3 -16.74 -9.75 12.54
CA ALA A 3 -16.68 -9.52 11.09
C ALA A 3 -17.44 -8.25 10.69
N ASN A 4 -17.15 -7.72 9.50
CA ASN A 4 -17.91 -6.63 8.87
C ASN A 4 -18.31 -7.03 7.44
N THR A 5 -19.37 -6.42 6.89
CA THR A 5 -19.90 -6.74 5.56
C THR A 5 -18.90 -6.36 4.45
N GLY A 6 -18.83 -7.14 3.36
CA GLY A 6 -17.99 -6.83 2.19
C GLY A 6 -16.48 -7.19 2.28
N GLN A 7 -16.00 -7.69 3.41
CA GLN A 7 -14.61 -8.13 3.61
C GLN A 7 -14.56 -9.55 4.21
N SER A 8 -13.37 -10.14 4.43
CA SER A 8 -13.20 -11.51 4.99
C SER A 8 -14.14 -11.73 6.18
N SER A 9 -15.22 -12.48 5.92
CA SER A 9 -16.32 -12.74 6.86
C SER A 9 -15.89 -13.67 8.00
N GLY A 10 -14.71 -14.26 7.89
CA GLY A 10 -14.06 -15.12 8.88
C GLY A 10 -13.38 -14.37 10.03
N GLY A 11 -13.08 -13.08 9.86
CA GLY A 11 -12.07 -12.37 10.66
C GLY A 11 -10.70 -12.39 9.99
N HIS A 12 -9.66 -11.99 10.73
CA HIS A 12 -8.27 -11.94 10.25
C HIS A 12 -7.32 -12.37 11.36
N THR A 13 -6.20 -12.99 10.98
CA THR A 13 -5.18 -13.45 11.92
C THR A 13 -3.83 -12.89 11.47
N GLY A 14 -3.09 -12.32 12.42
CA GLY A 14 -1.72 -11.87 12.23
C GLY A 14 -0.90 -12.12 13.50
N ILE A 15 0.41 -12.04 13.38
CA ILE A 15 1.33 -12.10 14.51
C ILE A 15 2.10 -10.80 14.62
N ARG A 16 2.16 -10.27 15.84
CA ARG A 16 2.86 -9.02 16.14
C ARG A 16 4.18 -9.33 16.85
N VAL A 17 5.26 -8.75 16.37
CA VAL A 17 6.57 -8.72 17.03
C VAL A 17 7.04 -7.26 17.10
N GLY A 18 7.20 -6.71 18.30
CA GLY A 18 7.47 -5.27 18.47
C GLY A 18 6.37 -4.42 17.82
N ASN A 19 6.76 -3.51 16.92
CA ASN A 19 5.83 -2.71 16.12
C ASN A 19 5.48 -3.34 14.74
N LYS A 20 5.91 -4.57 14.45
CA LYS A 20 5.69 -5.22 13.13
C LYS A 20 4.54 -6.22 13.24
N VAL A 21 3.56 -6.11 12.36
CA VAL A 21 2.49 -7.09 12.20
C VAL A 21 2.71 -7.85 10.90
N TYR A 22 2.79 -9.18 11.00
CA TYR A 22 2.88 -10.09 9.87
C TYR A 22 1.54 -10.79 9.68
N HIS A 23 1.01 -10.75 8.47
CA HIS A 23 -0.24 -11.44 8.13
C HIS A 23 -0.29 -11.75 6.64
N TYR A 24 -1.09 -12.74 6.26
CA TYR A 24 -1.29 -13.05 4.86
C TYR A 24 -2.55 -12.41 4.29
N GLN A 25 -2.48 -11.92 3.06
CA GLN A 25 -3.58 -11.27 2.36
C GLN A 25 -3.62 -11.66 0.87
N PHE A 26 -4.83 -11.81 0.34
CA PHE A 26 -5.06 -12.10 -1.07
C PHE A 26 -5.16 -10.80 -1.87
N PHE A 27 -4.44 -10.71 -2.98
CA PHE A 27 -4.43 -9.57 -3.89
C PHE A 27 -4.96 -9.97 -5.28
N PRO A 28 -5.38 -9.00 -6.12
CA PRO A 28 -5.91 -9.27 -7.47
C PRO A 28 -4.93 -9.90 -8.47
N ASP A 29 -3.66 -10.10 -8.09
CA ASP A 29 -2.63 -10.75 -8.90
C ASP A 29 -2.65 -12.28 -8.78
N ASP A 30 -3.63 -12.85 -8.06
CA ASP A 30 -3.76 -14.27 -7.73
C ASP A 30 -2.60 -14.85 -6.90
N ILE A 31 -1.78 -13.99 -6.28
CA ILE A 31 -0.71 -14.38 -5.38
C ILE A 31 -1.20 -14.14 -3.95
N PHE A 32 -0.85 -15.03 -3.02
CA PHE A 32 -1.11 -14.84 -1.59
C PHE A 32 0.11 -14.23 -0.91
N HIS A 33 0.01 -12.97 -0.50
CA HIS A 33 1.14 -12.17 -0.02
C HIS A 33 1.25 -12.26 1.50
N LEU A 34 2.47 -12.44 2.00
CA LEU A 34 2.86 -12.15 3.36
C LEU A 34 3.12 -10.64 3.46
N VAL A 35 2.21 -9.94 4.12
CA VAL A 35 2.28 -8.50 4.36
C VAL A 35 2.98 -8.26 5.70
N ARG A 36 3.80 -7.21 5.74
CA ARG A 36 4.42 -6.68 6.96
C ARG A 36 4.14 -5.19 7.04
N GLU A 37 3.38 -4.77 8.03
CA GLU A 37 3.04 -3.38 8.28
C GLU A 37 3.24 -2.99 9.76
N SER A 38 3.13 -1.70 10.07
CA SER A 38 3.23 -1.24 11.45
C SER A 38 1.96 -1.61 12.23
N TYR A 39 2.09 -1.82 13.55
CA TYR A 39 0.92 -2.11 14.37
C TYR A 39 -0.05 -0.92 14.38
N ASP A 40 0.45 0.31 14.37
CA ASP A 40 -0.40 1.50 14.37
C ASP A 40 -1.26 1.58 13.11
N ASP A 41 -0.66 1.32 11.94
CA ASP A 41 -1.38 1.39 10.66
C ASP A 41 -2.39 0.23 10.56
N PHE A 42 -1.99 -0.97 10.99
CA PHE A 42 -2.89 -2.13 11.08
C PHE A 42 -4.07 -1.85 12.02
N ALA A 43 -3.80 -1.40 13.25
CA ALA A 43 -4.82 -1.13 14.26
C ALA A 43 -5.73 0.03 13.85
N PHE A 44 -5.20 1.07 13.20
CA PHE A 44 -5.99 2.14 12.65
C PHE A 44 -6.96 1.64 11.56
N SER A 45 -6.46 0.91 10.56
CA SER A 45 -7.29 0.36 9.49
C SER A 45 -8.33 -0.65 10.01
N TYR A 46 -7.90 -1.54 10.91
CA TYR A 46 -8.71 -2.66 11.38
C TYR A 46 -9.67 -2.29 12.52
N ASN A 47 -9.17 -1.66 13.58
CA ASN A 47 -9.97 -1.36 14.77
C ASN A 47 -10.75 -0.06 14.66
N ILE A 48 -10.20 0.93 13.94
CA ILE A 48 -10.80 2.25 13.81
C ILE A 48 -11.70 2.31 12.57
N LEU A 49 -11.13 2.28 11.37
CA LEU A 49 -11.89 2.46 10.13
C LEU A 49 -12.86 1.30 9.88
N SER A 50 -12.36 0.06 9.97
CA SER A 50 -13.18 -1.14 9.74
C SER A 50 -14.08 -1.51 10.93
N ASN A 51 -13.93 -0.79 12.06
CA ASN A 51 -14.68 -0.98 13.31
C ASN A 51 -14.67 -2.42 13.86
N ARG A 52 -13.51 -3.09 13.84
CA ARG A 52 -13.38 -4.47 14.30
C ARG A 52 -12.74 -4.55 15.68
N THR A 53 -13.17 -5.50 16.50
CA THR A 53 -12.49 -5.82 17.77
C THR A 53 -11.35 -6.79 17.49
N SER A 54 -10.18 -6.54 18.08
CA SER A 54 -9.06 -7.48 18.06
C SER A 54 -8.95 -8.20 19.39
N VAL A 55 -8.67 -9.50 19.36
CA VAL A 55 -8.24 -10.29 20.51
C VAL A 55 -6.74 -10.49 20.39
N LEU A 56 -5.99 -10.00 21.35
CA LEU A 56 -4.53 -10.02 21.37
C LEU A 56 -4.08 -11.03 22.43
N THR A 57 -3.62 -12.20 22.00
CA THR A 57 -3.00 -13.19 22.89
C THR A 57 -1.52 -12.87 23.04
N ARG A 58 -1.07 -12.52 24.24
CA ARG A 58 0.33 -12.20 24.50
C ARG A 58 1.12 -13.48 24.74
N LEU A 59 1.93 -13.86 23.77
CA LEU A 59 2.81 -15.02 23.87
C LEU A 59 3.92 -14.75 24.91
N ASP A 60 4.10 -15.68 25.84
CA ASP A 60 5.10 -15.59 26.91
C ASP A 60 6.36 -16.34 26.48
N TRP A 61 6.97 -15.84 25.41
CA TRP A 61 8.15 -16.44 24.80
C TRP A 61 9.40 -15.71 25.28
N ASP A 62 10.50 -16.43 25.43
CA ASP A 62 11.77 -15.83 25.84
C ASP A 62 12.39 -15.00 24.69
N PRO A 63 13.38 -14.13 24.97
CA PRO A 63 13.98 -13.28 23.94
C PRO A 63 14.60 -14.05 22.76
N LYS A 64 15.08 -15.28 22.97
CA LYS A 64 15.65 -16.12 21.91
C LYS A 64 14.55 -16.69 21.02
N GLU A 65 13.43 -17.14 21.62
CA GLU A 65 12.24 -17.61 20.90
C GLU A 65 11.62 -16.49 20.05
N ILE A 66 11.54 -15.27 20.60
CA ILE A 66 11.09 -14.09 19.86
C ILE A 66 12.04 -13.78 18.70
N SER A 67 13.35 -13.80 18.93
CA SER A 67 14.35 -13.56 17.87
C SER A 67 14.29 -14.59 16.75
N ILE A 68 14.09 -15.87 17.08
CA ILE A 68 13.88 -16.95 16.10
C ILE A 68 12.66 -16.66 15.24
N LEU A 69 11.52 -16.36 15.88
CA LEU A 69 10.28 -16.03 15.19
C LEU A 69 10.47 -14.83 14.25
N GLU A 70 11.02 -13.73 14.77
CA GLU A 70 11.18 -12.50 14.00
C GLU A 70 12.11 -12.71 12.80
N SER A 71 13.23 -13.40 13.00
CA SER A 71 14.19 -13.72 11.94
C SER A 71 13.55 -14.58 10.85
N GLY A 72 12.79 -15.63 11.22
CA GLY A 72 12.13 -16.50 10.25
C GLY A 72 11.02 -15.80 9.46
N LEU A 73 10.17 -15.02 10.13
CA LEU A 73 9.13 -14.25 9.45
C LEU A 73 9.72 -13.17 8.54
N ASN A 74 10.79 -12.50 8.97
CA ASN A 74 11.52 -11.55 8.12
C ASN A 74 12.14 -12.24 6.92
N HIS A 75 12.74 -13.42 7.10
CA HIS A 75 13.30 -14.21 6.00
C HIS A 75 12.23 -14.58 4.97
N LEU A 76 11.10 -15.15 5.41
CA LEU A 76 9.97 -15.51 4.53
C LEU A 76 9.44 -14.28 3.78
N TYR A 77 9.27 -13.16 4.48
CA TYR A 77 8.84 -11.89 3.90
C TYR A 77 9.83 -11.40 2.84
N LEU A 78 11.13 -11.37 3.15
CA LEU A 78 12.17 -10.90 2.22
C LEU A 78 12.30 -11.80 0.99
N VAL A 79 12.17 -13.12 1.16
CA VAL A 79 12.18 -14.09 0.05
C VAL A 79 11.01 -13.83 -0.89
N GLN A 80 9.78 -13.72 -0.37
CA GLN A 80 8.61 -13.44 -1.22
C GLN A 80 8.68 -12.04 -1.84
N PHE A 81 9.11 -11.03 -1.07
CA PHE A 81 9.32 -9.69 -1.57
C PHE A 81 10.28 -9.69 -2.76
N LYS A 82 11.39 -10.42 -2.66
CA LYS A 82 12.35 -10.54 -3.77
C LYS A 82 11.75 -11.29 -4.97
N HIS A 83 10.95 -12.34 -4.75
CA HIS A 83 10.24 -13.01 -5.84
C HIS A 83 9.34 -12.03 -6.61
N LEU A 84 8.54 -11.23 -5.89
CA LEU A 84 7.65 -10.22 -6.48
C LEU A 84 8.44 -9.11 -7.20
N GLN A 85 9.56 -8.66 -6.63
CA GLN A 85 10.45 -7.70 -7.28
C GLN A 85 11.05 -8.24 -8.59
N ASN A 86 11.46 -9.52 -8.62
CA ASN A 86 12.01 -10.12 -9.83
C ASN A 86 10.93 -10.21 -10.93
N TRP A 87 9.69 -10.54 -10.57
CA TRP A 87 8.57 -10.51 -11.51
C TRP A 87 8.34 -9.10 -12.07
N GLU A 88 8.37 -8.08 -11.20
CA GLU A 88 8.22 -6.69 -11.63
C GLU A 88 9.33 -6.25 -12.60
N VAL A 89 10.57 -6.68 -12.39
CA VAL A 89 11.68 -6.43 -13.32
C VAL A 89 11.44 -7.08 -14.68
N LEU A 90 10.99 -8.34 -14.71
CA LEU A 90 10.65 -9.04 -15.96
C LEU A 90 9.49 -8.36 -16.71
N ARG A 91 8.48 -7.90 -15.97
CA ARG A 91 7.34 -7.14 -16.53
C ARG A 91 7.78 -5.84 -17.19
N LYS A 92 8.67 -5.10 -16.53
CA LYS A 92 9.27 -3.86 -17.07
C LYS A 92 10.20 -4.12 -18.26
N GLU A 93 10.97 -5.21 -18.23
CA GLU A 93 11.82 -5.64 -19.34
C GLU A 93 10.96 -6.00 -20.58
N ALA A 94 9.87 -6.74 -20.40
CA ALA A 94 8.95 -7.07 -21.48
C ALA A 94 8.33 -5.82 -22.12
N LYS A 95 7.84 -4.88 -21.28
CA LYS A 95 7.30 -3.59 -21.75
C LYS A 95 8.34 -2.82 -22.58
N PHE A 96 9.59 -2.77 -22.13
CA PHE A 96 10.64 -2.04 -22.83
C PHE A 96 10.95 -2.62 -24.22
N PHE A 97 11.10 -3.94 -24.34
CA PHE A 97 11.33 -4.54 -25.67
C PHE A 97 10.11 -4.43 -26.58
N GLU A 98 8.90 -4.42 -26.02
CA GLU A 98 7.68 -4.12 -26.78
C GLU A 98 7.70 -2.68 -27.32
N GLU A 99 8.07 -1.69 -26.50
CA GLU A 99 8.23 -0.28 -26.90
C GLU A 99 9.30 -0.09 -28.01
N LEU A 100 10.42 -0.81 -27.91
CA LEU A 100 11.47 -0.79 -28.94
C LEU A 100 11.04 -1.41 -30.26
N ASN A 101 10.18 -2.43 -30.20
CA ASN A 101 9.63 -3.08 -31.38
C ASN A 101 8.43 -2.31 -31.98
N ALA A 102 7.87 -1.33 -31.24
CA ALA A 102 6.79 -0.50 -31.73
C ALA A 102 7.24 0.42 -32.88
N PRO A 103 6.33 0.81 -33.81
CA PRO A 103 6.68 1.68 -34.94
C PRO A 103 7.26 3.03 -34.53
N GLU A 104 6.78 3.60 -33.42
CA GLU A 104 7.23 4.89 -32.90
C GLU A 104 8.61 4.84 -32.24
N LYS A 105 9.03 3.65 -31.76
CA LYS A 105 10.31 3.42 -31.06
C LYS A 105 10.58 4.39 -29.91
N LYS A 106 9.50 4.88 -29.29
CA LYS A 106 9.60 5.72 -28.10
C LYS A 106 9.62 4.82 -26.88
N ILE A 107 10.53 5.12 -25.96
CA ILE A 107 10.70 4.38 -24.72
C ILE A 107 10.28 5.24 -23.54
N GLY A 108 9.58 4.64 -22.58
CA GLY A 108 9.25 5.26 -21.31
C GLY A 108 10.49 5.29 -20.41
N LEU A 109 10.89 6.47 -19.93
CA LEU A 109 12.01 6.62 -18.98
C LEU A 109 11.49 7.09 -17.60
N ARG A 110 11.95 6.47 -16.51
CA ARG A 110 11.37 6.70 -15.18
C ARG A 110 11.71 8.07 -14.63
N ALA A 111 10.77 8.65 -13.89
CA ALA A 111 10.91 9.95 -13.23
C ALA A 111 11.18 11.13 -14.18
N THR A 112 11.00 10.94 -15.48
CA THR A 112 11.28 11.98 -16.49
C THR A 112 10.06 12.86 -16.76
N ALA A 113 8.85 12.35 -16.53
CA ALA A 113 7.61 13.11 -16.71
C ALA A 113 7.50 14.32 -15.77
N TYR A 114 8.23 14.28 -14.65
CA TYR A 114 8.26 15.37 -13.68
C TYR A 114 8.98 16.62 -14.20
N PHE A 115 9.70 16.55 -15.31
CA PHE A 115 10.49 17.68 -15.82
C PHE A 115 9.90 18.24 -17.11
N SER A 116 10.01 19.55 -17.29
CA SER A 116 9.53 20.25 -18.48
C SER A 116 10.53 21.32 -18.93
N ALA A 117 10.95 21.25 -20.20
CA ALA A 117 11.80 22.27 -20.83
C ALA A 117 11.11 23.64 -20.96
N LYS A 118 9.78 23.71 -20.76
CA LYS A 118 9.01 24.96 -20.83
C LYS A 118 9.16 25.83 -19.58
N GLN A 119 9.68 25.26 -18.49
CA GLN A 119 9.86 25.93 -17.21
C GLN A 119 11.32 25.84 -16.81
N ASN A 120 11.91 26.96 -16.42
CA ASN A 120 13.27 26.97 -15.89
C ASN A 120 13.22 26.95 -14.36
N SER A 121 14.09 26.16 -13.74
CA SER A 121 14.16 26.03 -12.29
C SER A 121 15.39 26.68 -11.70
N LYS A 122 15.16 27.58 -10.73
CA LYS A 122 16.24 28.18 -9.93
C LYS A 122 17.01 27.12 -9.15
N ILE A 123 16.35 26.03 -8.75
CA ILE A 123 16.97 24.91 -8.04
C ILE A 123 17.91 24.15 -8.97
N THR A 124 17.45 23.81 -10.18
CA THR A 124 18.29 23.15 -11.19
C THR A 124 19.50 24.01 -11.56
N LYS A 125 19.27 25.32 -11.75
CA LYS A 125 20.35 26.27 -12.02
C LYS A 125 21.37 26.34 -10.87
N GLY A 126 20.92 26.54 -9.63
CA GLY A 126 21.83 26.60 -8.47
C GLY A 126 22.59 25.29 -8.26
N PHE A 127 21.94 24.14 -8.50
CA PHE A 127 22.59 22.84 -8.41
C PHE A 127 23.62 22.62 -9.53
N LYS A 128 23.32 23.03 -10.76
CA LYS A 128 24.27 23.04 -11.88
C LYS A 128 25.51 23.88 -11.56
N GLU A 129 25.34 25.08 -10.99
CA GLU A 129 26.46 25.92 -10.55
C GLU A 129 27.32 25.22 -9.49
N GLU A 130 26.70 24.52 -8.53
CA GLU A 130 27.43 23.74 -7.53
C GLU A 130 28.17 22.53 -8.09
N LEU A 131 27.55 21.81 -9.04
CA LEU A 131 28.22 20.73 -9.77
C LEU A 131 29.47 21.24 -10.48
N GLN A 132 29.40 22.42 -11.10
CA GLN A 132 30.54 23.03 -11.77
C GLN A 132 31.66 23.40 -10.79
N LEU A 133 31.32 23.80 -9.57
CA LEU A 133 32.28 24.12 -8.52
C LEU A 133 32.95 22.87 -7.93
N LYS A 134 32.19 21.80 -7.68
CA LYS A 134 32.68 20.58 -7.01
C LYS A 134 33.31 19.56 -7.97
N LEU A 135 32.67 19.32 -9.12
CA LEU A 135 33.05 18.28 -10.08
C LEU A 135 33.69 18.83 -11.36
N GLY A 136 33.67 20.16 -11.54
CA GLY A 136 34.29 20.84 -12.67
C GLY A 136 33.29 21.20 -13.78
N LYS A 137 33.64 22.24 -14.55
CA LYS A 137 32.74 22.86 -15.55
C LYS A 137 32.32 21.92 -16.69
N GLN A 138 33.15 20.94 -17.03
CA GLN A 138 32.91 20.00 -18.13
C GLN A 138 32.28 18.68 -17.67
N PHE A 139 32.09 18.46 -16.37
CA PHE A 139 31.61 17.19 -15.83
C PHE A 139 30.32 16.69 -16.51
N LEU A 140 29.30 17.55 -16.63
CA LEU A 140 28.02 17.17 -17.23
C LEU A 140 28.15 16.84 -18.72
N SER A 141 28.94 17.60 -19.48
CA SER A 141 29.14 17.32 -20.91
C SER A 141 29.93 16.03 -21.12
N ASP A 142 30.96 15.79 -20.30
CA ASP A 142 31.80 14.59 -20.40
C ASP A 142 31.02 13.34 -20.02
N LEU A 143 30.16 13.44 -19.00
CA LEU A 143 29.25 12.36 -18.60
C LEU A 143 28.23 12.07 -19.70
N GLU A 144 27.56 13.09 -20.24
CA GLU A 144 26.57 12.93 -21.31
C GLU A 144 27.19 12.27 -22.55
N ASN A 145 28.39 12.70 -22.95
CA ASN A 145 29.10 12.14 -24.12
C ASN A 145 29.47 10.67 -23.89
N ARG A 146 30.01 10.31 -22.73
CA ARG A 146 30.35 8.93 -22.39
C ARG A 146 29.13 8.00 -22.42
N LEU A 147 28.01 8.44 -21.85
CA LEU A 147 26.78 7.67 -21.85
C LEU A 147 26.21 7.50 -23.27
N LYS A 148 26.34 8.52 -24.13
CA LYS A 148 25.94 8.44 -25.56
C LYS A 148 26.81 7.46 -26.34
N GLU A 149 28.12 7.45 -26.10
CA GLU A 149 29.03 6.48 -26.73
C GLU A 149 28.63 5.04 -26.43
N ASP A 150 28.24 4.75 -25.19
CA ASP A 150 27.80 3.41 -24.75
C ASP A 150 26.56 2.89 -25.52
N VAL A 151 25.58 3.77 -25.81
CA VAL A 151 24.32 3.39 -26.48
C VAL A 151 24.36 3.51 -28.00
N LEU A 152 25.25 4.33 -28.56
CA LEU A 152 25.38 4.51 -30.01
C LEU A 152 26.32 3.47 -30.66
N SER A 153 27.11 2.75 -29.86
CA SER A 153 28.02 1.73 -30.37
C SER A 153 27.28 0.51 -30.95
N PRO A 154 27.72 -0.04 -32.11
CA PRO A 154 27.27 -1.34 -32.61
C PRO A 154 27.55 -2.50 -31.64
N GLU A 155 28.46 -2.28 -30.68
CA GLU A 155 28.81 -3.21 -29.62
C GLU A 155 27.98 -3.03 -28.33
N SER A 156 26.96 -2.17 -28.36
CA SER A 156 26.08 -1.90 -27.22
C SER A 156 25.46 -3.17 -26.64
N GLU A 157 25.10 -3.12 -25.36
CA GLU A 157 24.43 -4.26 -24.70
C GLU A 157 23.15 -4.69 -25.40
N LEU A 158 22.42 -3.73 -26.01
CA LEU A 158 21.21 -4.03 -26.78
C LEU A 158 21.52 -4.93 -27.99
N ALA A 159 22.65 -4.71 -28.66
CA ALA A 159 23.09 -5.51 -29.81
C ALA A 159 23.59 -6.90 -29.41
N LYS A 160 24.24 -7.01 -28.24
CA LYS A 160 24.79 -8.27 -27.70
C LYS A 160 23.82 -9.01 -26.75
N THR A 161 22.58 -8.53 -26.62
CA THR A 161 21.64 -9.00 -25.58
C THR A 161 21.41 -10.51 -25.66
N GLY A 162 21.80 -11.18 -24.58
CA GLY A 162 21.35 -12.52 -24.21
C GLY A 162 20.51 -12.43 -22.94
N PHE A 163 19.40 -13.16 -22.90
CA PHE A 163 18.56 -13.21 -21.71
C PHE A 163 19.10 -14.26 -20.73
N PRO A 164 19.33 -13.90 -19.46
CA PRO A 164 19.71 -14.89 -18.46
C PRO A 164 18.57 -15.91 -18.27
N PRO A 165 18.89 -17.20 -18.05
CA PRO A 165 17.87 -18.22 -17.84
C PRO A 165 17.04 -17.91 -16.59
N LEU A 166 15.75 -18.25 -16.63
CA LEU A 166 14.92 -18.23 -15.43
C LEU A 166 15.40 -19.30 -14.44
N PRO A 167 15.23 -19.08 -13.13
CA PRO A 167 15.58 -20.10 -12.14
C PRO A 167 14.71 -21.35 -12.36
N GLU A 168 15.34 -22.51 -12.57
CA GLU A 168 14.63 -23.79 -12.77
C GLU A 168 13.76 -24.19 -11.56
N LYS A 169 14.14 -23.74 -10.37
CA LYS A 169 13.42 -24.01 -9.12
C LYS A 169 13.38 -22.75 -8.26
N ILE A 170 12.17 -22.38 -7.83
CA ILE A 170 11.92 -21.37 -6.80
C ILE A 170 11.33 -22.04 -5.56
N SER A 171 11.59 -21.48 -4.38
CA SER A 171 11.12 -22.05 -3.10
C SER A 171 10.86 -20.94 -2.09
N THR A 172 9.91 -21.16 -1.18
CA THR A 172 9.50 -20.16 -0.19
C THR A 172 10.57 -19.82 0.86
N ASN A 173 11.61 -20.64 1.01
CA ASN A 173 12.63 -20.53 2.04
C ASN A 173 14.03 -20.20 1.51
N ARG A 174 14.23 -20.02 0.21
CA ARG A 174 15.53 -19.66 -0.38
C ARG A 174 15.44 -18.32 -1.07
N PHE A 175 16.45 -17.49 -0.86
CA PHE A 175 16.53 -16.20 -1.52
C PHE A 175 16.67 -16.38 -3.04
N PRO A 176 15.77 -15.80 -3.85
CA PRO A 176 15.78 -16.00 -5.30
C PRO A 176 16.77 -15.04 -5.94
N PHE A 177 18.05 -15.43 -5.93
CA PHE A 177 19.06 -14.75 -6.71
C PHE A 177 18.67 -14.82 -8.19
N PHE A 178 18.53 -13.65 -8.78
CA PHE A 178 18.06 -13.46 -10.14
C PHE A 178 19.03 -12.55 -10.85
N THR A 179 19.69 -13.09 -11.87
CA THR A 179 20.53 -12.28 -12.76
C THR A 179 19.60 -11.45 -13.62
N GLN A 180 19.66 -10.14 -13.45
CA GLN A 180 18.86 -9.19 -14.21
C GLN A 180 19.32 -9.17 -15.67
N GLY A 181 18.38 -8.95 -16.60
CA GLY A 181 18.72 -8.76 -18.01
C GLY A 181 19.33 -7.38 -18.29
N PRO A 182 19.81 -7.14 -19.52
CA PRO A 182 20.53 -5.91 -19.89
C PRO A 182 19.63 -4.66 -19.87
N TYR A 183 18.32 -4.86 -19.83
CA TYR A 183 17.33 -3.79 -19.78
C TYR A 183 17.64 -2.70 -18.74
N LEU A 184 17.96 -3.08 -17.50
CA LEU A 184 18.16 -2.10 -16.43
C LEU A 184 19.33 -1.18 -16.71
N ARG A 185 20.45 -1.73 -17.21
CA ARG A 185 21.64 -0.94 -17.54
C ARG A 185 21.37 -0.01 -18.71
N ILE A 186 20.74 -0.51 -19.78
CA ILE A 186 20.37 0.29 -20.95
C ILE A 186 19.46 1.45 -20.51
N ARG A 187 18.44 1.15 -19.70
CA ARG A 187 17.50 2.16 -19.21
C ARG A 187 18.18 3.21 -18.32
N ASP A 188 19.04 2.79 -17.40
CA ASP A 188 19.78 3.68 -16.50
C ASP A 188 20.72 4.62 -17.29
N THR A 189 21.37 4.13 -18.35
CA THR A 189 22.17 4.96 -19.26
C THR A 189 21.32 6.01 -19.97
N LEU A 190 20.14 5.64 -20.47
CA LEU A 190 19.25 6.54 -21.19
C LEU A 190 18.63 7.60 -20.26
N GLU A 191 18.27 7.20 -19.03
CA GLU A 191 17.85 8.12 -17.96
C GLU A 191 18.98 9.09 -17.59
N GLY A 192 20.23 8.62 -17.55
CA GLY A 192 21.41 9.43 -17.25
C GLY A 192 21.70 10.50 -18.32
N ILE A 193 21.54 10.16 -19.61
CA ILE A 193 21.65 11.12 -20.71
C ILE A 193 20.62 12.24 -20.52
N LEU A 194 19.37 11.88 -20.23
CA LEU A 194 18.31 12.86 -20.05
C LEU A 194 18.48 13.70 -18.78
N LEU A 195 18.99 13.12 -17.69
CA LEU A 195 19.35 13.87 -16.48
C LEU A 195 20.41 14.94 -16.79
N CYS A 196 21.44 14.59 -17.57
CA CYS A 196 22.46 15.56 -17.99
C CYS A 196 21.83 16.71 -18.80
N GLN A 197 20.88 16.40 -19.69
CA GLN A 197 20.14 17.39 -20.44
C GLN A 197 19.29 18.29 -19.54
N ILE A 198 18.51 17.71 -18.61
CA ILE A 198 17.70 18.43 -17.61
C ILE A 198 18.55 19.43 -16.82
N LEU A 199 19.71 18.99 -16.33
CA LEU A 199 20.63 19.84 -15.57
C LEU A 199 21.26 20.93 -16.45
N ARG A 200 21.67 20.59 -17.68
CA ARG A 200 22.31 21.52 -18.62
C ARG A 200 21.36 22.63 -19.07
N GLU A 201 20.13 22.27 -19.39
CA GLU A 201 19.07 23.16 -19.89
C GLU A 201 18.18 23.72 -18.78
N GLU A 202 18.46 23.39 -17.52
CA GLU A 202 17.83 23.98 -16.33
C GLU A 202 16.32 23.71 -16.22
N TRP A 203 15.86 22.54 -16.65
CA TRP A 203 14.43 22.20 -16.66
C TRP A 203 13.84 22.22 -15.25
N GLY A 204 12.61 22.71 -15.16
CA GLY A 204 11.79 22.75 -13.95
C GLY A 204 10.71 21.69 -13.91
N LEU A 205 9.94 21.69 -12.82
CA LEU A 205 8.87 20.72 -12.62
C LEU A 205 7.72 20.89 -13.61
N ASN A 206 7.16 19.78 -14.05
CA ASN A 206 5.89 19.74 -14.75
C ASN A 206 4.75 19.88 -13.74
N ALA A 207 4.02 21.00 -13.79
CA ALA A 207 2.92 21.29 -12.87
C ALA A 207 1.81 20.23 -12.87
N GLU A 208 1.60 19.51 -13.97
CA GLU A 208 0.59 18.43 -14.06
C GLU A 208 0.99 17.18 -13.27
N MET A 209 2.27 17.05 -12.91
CA MET A 209 2.80 15.90 -12.19
C MET A 209 3.00 16.18 -10.69
N LEU A 210 2.46 17.30 -10.21
CA LEU A 210 2.49 17.69 -8.80
C LEU A 210 1.13 17.46 -8.15
N ILE A 211 1.19 17.05 -6.89
CA ILE A 211 0.04 16.92 -6.01
C ILE A 211 0.20 17.93 -4.89
N SER A 212 -0.83 18.74 -4.67
CA SER A 212 -0.85 19.75 -3.62
C SER A 212 -2.07 19.55 -2.74
N ASP A 213 -1.83 19.36 -1.44
CA ASP A 213 -2.87 19.38 -0.44
C ASP A 213 -3.05 20.81 0.07
N ARG A 214 -3.98 21.56 -0.54
CA ARG A 214 -4.27 22.96 -0.17
C ARG A 214 -5.23 23.08 1.01
N VAL A 215 -5.55 21.98 1.69
CA VAL A 215 -6.52 21.99 2.81
C VAL A 215 -5.88 22.55 4.07
N GLU A 216 -4.61 22.21 4.34
CA GLU A 216 -3.92 22.59 5.56
C GLU A 216 -2.51 23.13 5.28
N ASN A 217 -2.20 24.31 5.81
CA ASN A 217 -0.88 24.94 5.70
C ASN A 217 0.21 24.11 6.39
N LEU A 218 1.45 24.27 5.95
CA LEU A 218 2.64 23.80 6.66
C LEU A 218 2.78 24.54 8.00
N SER A 219 2.92 23.77 9.07
CA SER A 219 3.34 24.28 10.38
C SER A 219 4.81 24.71 10.36
N GLU A 220 5.22 25.54 11.33
CA GLU A 220 6.62 25.93 11.49
C GLU A 220 7.55 24.72 11.62
N LYS A 221 7.13 23.70 12.37
CA LYS A 221 7.93 22.47 12.53
C LYS A 221 8.10 21.72 11.21
N GLU A 222 7.05 21.63 10.40
CA GLU A 222 7.13 20.97 9.08
C GLU A 222 8.03 21.77 8.13
N ARG A 223 8.00 23.11 8.18
CA ARG A 223 8.90 23.97 7.40
C ARG A 223 10.36 23.70 7.74
N GLU A 224 10.73 23.71 9.02
CA GLU A 224 12.08 23.39 9.49
C GLU A 224 12.56 22.00 9.02
N LEU A 225 11.68 21.00 9.09
CA LEU A 225 11.98 19.64 8.67
C LEU A 225 12.22 19.55 7.16
N LEU A 226 11.40 20.23 6.36
CA LEU A 226 11.53 20.28 4.90
C LEU A 226 12.78 21.03 4.45
N GLU A 227 13.15 22.12 5.13
CA GLU A 227 14.41 22.84 4.87
C GLU A 227 15.63 21.96 5.15
N SER A 228 15.65 21.27 6.30
CA SER A 228 16.72 20.32 6.63
C SER A 228 16.79 19.17 5.62
N PHE A 229 15.64 18.66 5.19
CA PHE A 229 15.56 17.59 4.20
C PHE A 229 16.07 18.03 2.83
N PHE A 230 15.74 19.25 2.40
CA PHE A 230 16.23 19.83 1.15
C PHE A 230 17.76 19.85 1.09
N GLU A 231 18.41 20.33 2.15
CA GLU A 231 19.89 20.38 2.20
C GLU A 231 20.52 18.98 2.24
N LYS A 232 19.91 18.03 2.97
CA LYS A 232 20.36 16.63 2.93
C LYS A 232 20.24 16.04 1.53
N GLN A 233 19.12 16.25 0.85
CA GLN A 233 18.89 15.72 -0.49
C GLN A 233 19.83 16.28 -1.54
N LYS A 234 20.20 17.55 -1.40
CA LYS A 234 21.23 18.18 -2.22
C LYS A 234 22.59 17.48 -2.10
N GLY A 235 22.98 17.13 -0.88
CA GLY A 235 24.19 16.34 -0.62
C GLY A 235 24.11 14.93 -1.21
N THR A 236 22.98 14.25 -1.02
CA THR A 236 22.73 12.92 -1.59
C THR A 236 22.80 12.93 -3.12
N LEU A 237 22.24 13.94 -3.78
CA LEU A 237 22.26 14.03 -5.25
C LEU A 237 23.69 14.18 -5.80
N LEU A 238 24.58 14.92 -5.11
CA LEU A 238 25.99 14.99 -5.46
C LEU A 238 26.67 13.63 -5.35
N GLN A 239 26.45 12.93 -4.22
CA GLN A 239 27.02 11.61 -3.98
C GLN A 239 26.58 10.60 -5.05
N ILE A 240 25.29 10.58 -5.42
CA ILE A 240 24.77 9.69 -6.47
C ILE A 240 25.49 9.92 -7.82
N LEU A 241 25.76 11.19 -8.17
CA LEU A 241 26.45 11.55 -9.42
C LEU A 241 27.95 11.20 -9.42
N GLU A 242 28.57 11.16 -8.25
CA GLU A 242 29.97 10.75 -8.06
C GLU A 242 30.14 9.23 -8.12
N GLU A 243 29.36 8.49 -7.33
CA GLU A 243 29.47 7.04 -7.15
C GLU A 243 28.93 6.26 -8.36
N ARG A 244 27.76 6.66 -8.88
CA ARG A 244 27.06 6.02 -10.02
C ARG A 244 26.84 4.51 -9.85
N ASP A 245 26.37 4.11 -8.67
CA ASP A 245 25.91 2.75 -8.42
C ASP A 245 24.75 2.35 -9.37
N PRO A 246 24.49 1.04 -9.60
CA PRO A 246 23.42 0.60 -10.49
C PRO A 246 22.05 1.22 -10.14
N GLY A 247 21.42 1.90 -11.10
CA GLY A 247 20.16 2.63 -10.88
C GLY A 247 20.34 4.08 -10.43
N TRP A 248 21.57 4.63 -10.50
CA TRP A 248 21.88 5.99 -10.07
C TRP A 248 21.07 7.05 -10.80
N ALA A 249 20.81 6.89 -12.11
CA ALA A 249 20.17 7.93 -12.90
C ALA A 249 18.72 8.14 -12.46
N PHE A 250 17.99 7.04 -12.24
CA PHE A 250 16.66 7.08 -11.66
C PHE A 250 16.64 7.73 -10.27
N SER A 251 17.53 7.30 -9.38
CA SER A 251 17.64 7.88 -8.03
C SER A 251 17.94 9.38 -8.06
N ALA A 252 18.83 9.82 -8.95
CA ALA A 252 19.18 11.22 -9.14
C ALA A 252 18.01 12.05 -9.68
N LEU A 253 17.26 11.53 -10.67
CA LEU A 253 16.05 12.18 -11.18
C LEU A 253 14.99 12.37 -10.09
N VAL A 254 14.74 11.33 -9.27
CA VAL A 254 13.79 11.42 -8.16
C VAL A 254 14.26 12.43 -7.10
N ALA A 255 15.53 12.38 -6.70
CA ALA A 255 16.08 13.32 -5.72
C ALA A 255 15.96 14.77 -6.22
N LEU A 256 16.32 15.04 -7.48
CA LEU A 256 16.19 16.36 -8.09
C LEU A 256 14.72 16.82 -8.14
N ALA A 257 13.80 15.94 -8.55
CA ALA A 257 12.37 16.27 -8.61
C ALA A 257 11.80 16.56 -7.21
N ARG A 258 12.17 15.77 -6.19
CA ARG A 258 11.76 16.00 -4.79
C ARG A 258 12.32 17.30 -4.24
N MET A 259 13.59 17.63 -4.50
CA MET A 259 14.16 18.91 -4.10
C MET A 259 13.35 20.09 -4.66
N GLN A 260 12.91 20.02 -5.92
CA GLN A 260 12.06 21.05 -6.49
C GLN A 260 10.66 21.08 -5.86
N ALA A 261 10.04 19.93 -5.57
CA ALA A 261 8.72 19.86 -4.93
C ALA A 261 8.74 20.37 -3.48
N VAL A 262 9.82 20.09 -2.74
CA VAL A 262 10.06 20.63 -1.40
C VAL A 262 10.19 22.15 -1.45
N ARG A 263 10.92 22.69 -2.45
CA ARG A 263 11.00 24.14 -2.62
C ARG A 263 9.63 24.76 -2.90
N GLU A 264 8.85 24.17 -3.79
CA GLU A 264 7.47 24.60 -4.08
C GLU A 264 6.60 24.54 -2.82
N SER A 265 6.80 23.54 -1.96
CA SER A 265 6.09 23.44 -0.68
C SER A 265 6.42 24.61 0.26
N LEU A 266 7.71 24.93 0.39
CA LEU A 266 8.18 26.03 1.24
C LEU A 266 7.72 27.40 0.72
N GLU A 267 7.72 27.60 -0.61
CA GLU A 267 7.32 28.86 -1.25
C GLU A 267 5.79 29.06 -1.21
N SER A 268 5.01 28.01 -1.47
CA SER A 268 3.55 28.08 -1.45
C SER A 268 2.97 28.06 -0.03
N GLY A 269 3.71 27.52 0.94
CA GLY A 269 3.26 27.29 2.32
C GLY A 269 2.35 26.07 2.49
N PHE A 270 2.17 25.26 1.45
CA PHE A 270 1.37 24.03 1.46
C PHE A 270 2.23 22.81 1.13
N PRO A 271 1.91 21.61 1.63
CA PRO A 271 2.58 20.39 1.19
C PRO A 271 2.37 20.14 -0.31
N VAL A 272 3.47 20.01 -1.06
CA VAL A 272 3.50 19.69 -2.48
C VAL A 272 4.42 18.48 -2.71
N PHE A 273 3.88 17.47 -3.39
CA PHE A 273 4.54 16.19 -3.63
C PHE A 273 4.50 15.78 -5.10
N LEU A 274 5.35 14.82 -5.48
CA LEU A 274 5.31 14.24 -6.82
C LEU A 274 4.14 13.25 -6.94
N SER A 275 3.44 13.26 -8.08
CA SER A 275 2.46 12.22 -8.40
C SER A 275 3.16 10.88 -8.58
N SER A 276 2.91 9.94 -7.68
CA SER A 276 3.71 8.71 -7.49
C SER A 276 2.94 7.42 -7.82
N PHE A 277 1.70 7.52 -8.29
CA PHE A 277 0.96 6.34 -8.78
C PHE A 277 1.60 5.76 -10.04
N PRO A 278 1.83 4.44 -10.12
CA PRO A 278 2.24 3.78 -11.37
C PRO A 278 1.22 4.03 -12.49
N GLU A 279 1.66 4.10 -13.74
CA GLU A 279 0.79 4.31 -14.91
C GLU A 279 -0.14 3.12 -15.17
N ASP A 280 0.35 1.92 -14.91
CA ASP A 280 -0.33 0.63 -15.07
C ASP A 280 -1.14 0.22 -13.82
N SER A 281 -1.33 1.14 -12.88
CA SER A 281 -2.13 0.88 -11.69
C SER A 281 -3.54 0.45 -12.10
N PRO A 282 -4.07 -0.68 -11.56
CA PRO A 282 -5.45 -1.06 -11.76
C PRO A 282 -6.39 0.11 -11.52
N LEU A 283 -7.25 0.38 -12.51
CA LEU A 283 -8.27 1.40 -12.41
C LEU A 283 -9.52 0.78 -11.82
N ILE A 284 -10.00 1.36 -10.73
CA ILE A 284 -11.37 1.13 -10.27
C ILE A 284 -12.23 2.18 -10.95
N GLN A 285 -12.98 1.75 -11.96
CA GLN A 285 -14.11 2.53 -12.44
C GLN A 285 -15.19 2.44 -11.37
N LYS A 286 -15.33 3.51 -10.59
CA LYS A 286 -16.60 3.76 -9.93
C LYS A 286 -17.44 4.45 -10.99
N GLU A 287 -18.63 3.95 -11.33
CA GLU A 287 -19.58 4.80 -12.04
C GLU A 287 -19.65 6.11 -11.26
N ALA A 288 -19.61 7.25 -11.97
CA ALA A 288 -19.67 8.59 -11.41
C ALA A 288 -20.54 8.54 -10.16
N ALA A 289 -19.94 8.77 -8.99
CA ALA A 289 -20.71 8.82 -7.78
C ALA A 289 -21.63 10.02 -7.96
N MET A 290 -22.86 9.78 -8.45
CA MET A 290 -23.99 10.70 -8.31
C MET A 290 -24.25 11.01 -6.82
N ASP A 291 -23.54 10.31 -5.94
CA ASP A 291 -23.61 10.40 -4.52
C ASP A 291 -22.43 11.10 -3.90
N ARG A 292 -22.74 12.32 -3.48
CA ARG A 292 -21.88 13.19 -2.68
C ARG A 292 -21.44 12.53 -1.36
N GLU A 293 -22.23 11.61 -0.80
CA GLU A 293 -21.90 10.98 0.48
C GLU A 293 -20.73 9.98 0.39
N ALA A 294 -20.65 9.15 -0.66
CA ALA A 294 -19.49 8.28 -0.91
C ALA A 294 -18.20 9.08 -1.17
N VAL A 295 -18.30 10.26 -1.79
CA VAL A 295 -17.14 11.15 -1.99
C VAL A 295 -16.67 11.72 -0.66
N LEU A 296 -17.60 12.21 0.16
CA LEU A 296 -17.31 12.72 1.51
C LEU A 296 -16.75 11.63 2.44
N HIS A 297 -17.28 10.41 2.35
CA HIS A 297 -16.83 9.23 3.08
C HIS A 297 -15.34 8.97 2.88
N ILE A 298 -14.96 8.76 1.62
CA ILE A 298 -13.61 8.39 1.28
C ILE A 298 -12.63 9.57 1.48
N GLY A 299 -13.09 10.80 1.25
CA GLY A 299 -12.35 12.01 1.63
C GLY A 299 -12.02 12.06 3.12
N GLY A 300 -12.93 11.56 3.96
CA GLY A 300 -12.72 11.42 5.40
C GLY A 300 -11.61 10.43 5.78
N GLU A 301 -11.63 9.23 5.21
CA GLU A 301 -10.61 8.18 5.51
C GLU A 301 -9.23 8.65 5.14
N THR A 302 -9.13 9.20 3.93
CA THR A 302 -7.88 9.70 3.38
C THR A 302 -7.33 10.89 4.16
N SER A 303 -8.19 11.83 4.56
CA SER A 303 -7.78 12.97 5.40
C SER A 303 -7.25 12.52 6.77
N ALA A 304 -7.85 11.51 7.39
CA ALA A 304 -7.38 10.97 8.67
C ALA A 304 -6.00 10.30 8.53
N ILE A 305 -5.76 9.56 7.45
CA ILE A 305 -4.45 8.94 7.15
C ILE A 305 -3.38 10.01 6.94
N VAL A 306 -3.67 11.06 6.16
CA VAL A 306 -2.73 12.17 5.93
C VAL A 306 -2.43 12.90 7.24
N SER A 307 -3.45 13.19 8.05
CA SER A 307 -3.29 13.87 9.34
C SER A 307 -2.43 13.05 10.32
N LEU A 308 -2.60 11.72 10.33
CA LEU A 308 -1.77 10.79 11.10
C LEU A 308 -0.31 10.85 10.65
N ALA A 309 -0.05 10.81 9.34
CA ALA A 309 1.30 10.92 8.78
C ALA A 309 1.97 12.24 9.16
N ARG A 310 1.26 13.37 9.02
CA ARG A 310 1.74 14.70 9.42
C ARG A 310 2.08 14.79 10.90
N ARG A 311 1.24 14.23 11.77
CA ARG A 311 1.50 14.22 13.21
C ARG A 311 2.71 13.35 13.57
N LYS A 312 2.85 12.17 12.94
CA LYS A 312 4.02 11.30 13.12
C LYS A 312 5.30 12.05 12.74
N ILE A 313 5.29 12.79 11.62
CA ILE A 313 6.44 13.57 11.13
C ILE A 313 6.74 14.78 12.00
N SER A 314 5.73 15.51 12.45
CA SER A 314 5.89 16.71 13.27
C SER A 314 6.54 16.44 14.63
N ASN A 315 6.49 15.19 15.11
CA ASN A 315 7.15 14.78 16.36
C ASN A 315 8.63 14.41 16.17
N LEU A 316 9.16 14.45 14.94
CA LEU A 316 10.55 14.09 14.66
C LEU A 316 11.48 15.29 14.74
N ASN A 317 12.75 15.02 15.04
CA ASN A 317 13.81 16.03 15.00
C ASN A 317 14.33 16.27 13.59
N SER A 318 14.30 15.25 12.73
CA SER A 318 14.64 15.34 11.31
C SER A 318 13.93 14.24 10.53
N ILE A 319 13.65 14.48 9.25
CA ILE A 319 13.10 13.46 8.34
C ILE A 319 14.19 12.87 7.45
N THR A 320 14.07 11.57 7.15
CA THR A 320 14.85 10.88 6.10
C THR A 320 13.97 10.66 4.85
N GLU A 321 14.53 10.08 3.79
CA GLU A 321 13.76 9.64 2.62
C GLU A 321 12.56 8.78 2.98
N LYS A 322 12.70 7.94 4.01
CA LYS A 322 11.65 7.03 4.43
C LYS A 322 10.46 7.79 4.99
N GLU A 323 10.69 8.75 5.88
CA GLU A 323 9.62 9.55 6.50
C GLU A 323 8.99 10.51 5.49
N TYR A 324 9.80 11.11 4.60
CA TYR A 324 9.27 11.91 3.49
C TYR A 324 8.37 11.08 2.57
N GLN A 325 8.80 9.86 2.20
CA GLN A 325 8.01 8.97 1.36
C GLN A 325 6.67 8.57 2.01
N ILE A 326 6.63 8.37 3.32
CA ILE A 326 5.38 8.05 4.05
C ILE A 326 4.39 9.21 3.91
N TRP A 327 4.87 10.44 4.03
CA TRP A 327 4.04 11.63 3.80
C TRP A 327 3.55 11.69 2.36
N GLU A 328 4.48 11.59 1.41
CA GLU A 328 4.20 11.65 -0.02
C GLU A 328 3.17 10.59 -0.44
N ASP A 329 3.31 9.35 0.03
CA ASP A 329 2.42 8.23 -0.27
C ASP A 329 1.01 8.46 0.30
N ALA A 330 0.91 8.85 1.57
CA ALA A 330 -0.37 9.17 2.22
C ALA A 330 -1.11 10.29 1.47
N THR A 331 -0.41 11.38 1.13
CA THR A 331 -0.99 12.52 0.41
C THR A 331 -1.34 12.15 -1.04
N ASN A 332 -0.52 11.37 -1.73
CA ASN A 332 -0.83 10.89 -3.08
C ASN A 332 -2.13 10.10 -3.12
N ARG A 333 -2.26 9.10 -2.24
CA ARG A 333 -3.46 8.24 -2.15
C ARG A 333 -4.70 9.06 -1.82
N ALA A 334 -4.57 10.01 -0.90
CA ALA A 334 -5.64 10.91 -0.54
C ALA A 334 -6.10 11.74 -1.73
N PHE A 335 -5.16 12.38 -2.42
CA PHE A 335 -5.45 13.23 -3.56
C PHE A 335 -6.07 12.46 -4.72
N GLU A 336 -5.47 11.33 -5.14
CA GLU A 336 -5.96 10.51 -6.25
C GLU A 336 -7.42 10.11 -6.05
N LEU A 337 -7.74 9.72 -4.83
CA LEU A 337 -9.04 9.21 -4.49
C LEU A 337 -10.06 10.36 -4.37
N GLN A 338 -9.69 11.48 -3.75
CA GLN A 338 -10.55 12.67 -3.68
C GLN A 338 -10.81 13.27 -5.06
N ASP A 339 -9.78 13.43 -5.89
CA ASP A 339 -9.88 14.01 -7.23
C ASP A 339 -10.68 13.09 -8.16
N GLY A 340 -10.41 11.78 -8.12
CA GLY A 340 -11.15 10.78 -8.88
C GLY A 340 -12.63 10.79 -8.56
N LEU A 341 -12.97 10.89 -7.28
CA LEU A 341 -14.35 10.98 -6.82
C LEU A 341 -15.02 12.31 -7.18
N ALA A 342 -14.33 13.44 -6.98
CA ALA A 342 -14.87 14.77 -7.26
C ALA A 342 -15.13 14.98 -8.76
N LYS A 343 -14.25 14.45 -9.63
CA LYS A 343 -14.35 14.58 -11.09
C LYS A 343 -15.04 13.39 -11.76
N ALA A 344 -15.46 12.39 -10.99
CA ALA A 344 -16.06 11.15 -11.50
C ALA A 344 -15.18 10.44 -12.55
N ILE A 345 -13.86 10.45 -12.33
CA ILE A 345 -12.88 9.75 -13.17
C ILE A 345 -12.41 8.47 -12.45
N PRO A 346 -11.94 7.44 -13.20
CA PRO A 346 -11.44 6.21 -12.60
C PRO A 346 -10.28 6.48 -11.63
N VAL A 347 -10.30 5.81 -10.49
CA VAL A 347 -9.27 5.94 -9.44
C VAL A 347 -8.24 4.84 -9.61
N ARG A 348 -6.95 5.20 -9.57
CA ARG A 348 -5.87 4.22 -9.54
C ARG A 348 -5.72 3.59 -8.17
N MET A 349 -5.60 2.27 -8.13
CA MET A 349 -5.33 1.52 -6.91
C MET A 349 -3.98 0.82 -6.99
N TYR A 350 -3.16 0.99 -5.97
CA TYR A 350 -1.87 0.32 -5.83
C TYR A 350 -1.65 -0.10 -4.38
N SER A 351 -1.35 -1.36 -4.11
CA SER A 351 -1.20 -1.86 -2.73
C SER A 351 0.21 -1.69 -2.15
N GLY A 352 1.23 -1.55 -3.01
CA GLY A 352 2.61 -1.36 -2.58
C GLY A 352 2.95 0.08 -2.23
N LYS A 353 4.21 0.33 -1.87
CA LYS A 353 4.72 1.69 -1.67
C LYS A 353 4.66 2.47 -2.98
N LEU A 354 4.12 3.68 -2.95
CA LEU A 354 4.19 4.58 -4.10
C LEU A 354 5.63 5.08 -4.27
N ILE A 355 6.11 5.09 -5.52
CA ILE A 355 7.46 5.53 -5.87
C ILE A 355 7.31 6.51 -7.05
N PRO A 356 7.94 7.70 -7.01
CA PRO A 356 7.88 8.66 -8.11
C PRO A 356 8.56 8.14 -9.39
N GLN A 357 7.85 7.36 -10.20
CA GLN A 357 8.41 6.69 -11.38
C GLN A 357 7.67 7.02 -12.68
N ARG A 358 6.92 8.13 -12.73
CA ARG A 358 6.18 8.57 -13.94
C ARG A 358 7.07 8.66 -15.17
N GLU A 359 6.58 8.15 -16.28
CA GLU A 359 7.36 8.01 -17.51
C GLU A 359 6.95 9.08 -18.52
N ASN A 360 7.94 9.67 -19.20
CA ASN A 360 7.72 10.35 -20.45
C ASN A 360 8.41 9.56 -21.56
N PHE A 361 7.85 9.64 -22.77
CA PHE A 361 8.21 8.79 -23.89
C PHE A 361 9.12 9.54 -24.86
N PHE A 362 10.34 9.04 -25.03
CA PHE A 362 11.37 9.69 -25.82
C PHE A 362 11.79 8.83 -27.00
N LEU A 363 12.01 9.49 -28.15
CA LEU A 363 12.79 8.92 -29.23
C LEU A 363 14.26 9.28 -28.98
N ILE A 364 15.02 8.36 -28.38
CA ILE A 364 16.44 8.57 -28.09
C ILE A 364 17.27 7.91 -29.18
N SER A 365 18.26 8.66 -29.69
CA SER A 365 19.24 8.14 -30.63
C SER A 365 20.09 7.07 -29.95
N MET A 366 19.93 5.82 -30.37
CA MET A 366 20.75 4.69 -29.96
C MET A 366 20.88 3.69 -31.10
N PHE A 367 21.88 2.81 -31.03
CA PHE A 367 22.01 1.73 -31.99
C PHE A 367 20.90 0.70 -31.77
N LEU A 368 20.05 0.51 -32.80
CA LEU A 368 18.98 -0.47 -32.76
C LEU A 368 19.32 -1.67 -33.66
N PRO A 369 19.18 -2.91 -33.17
CA PRO A 369 19.28 -4.07 -34.04
C PRO A 369 18.12 -4.09 -35.06
N GLY A 370 18.25 -4.90 -36.12
CA GLY A 370 17.22 -5.00 -37.15
C GLY A 370 15.86 -5.43 -36.58
N ASN A 371 14.76 -5.00 -37.21
CA ASN A 371 13.39 -5.23 -36.72
C ASN A 371 13.08 -6.72 -36.44
N GLY A 372 13.66 -7.66 -37.19
CA GLY A 372 13.51 -9.10 -36.94
C GLY A 372 14.06 -9.53 -35.57
N ARG A 373 15.22 -9.00 -35.17
CA ARG A 373 15.84 -9.25 -33.86
C ARG A 373 15.07 -8.56 -32.74
N LEU A 374 14.59 -7.32 -32.95
CA LEU A 374 13.75 -6.62 -31.96
C LEU A 374 12.47 -7.39 -31.65
N LYS A 375 11.81 -7.93 -32.68
CA LYS A 375 10.62 -8.77 -32.52
C LYS A 375 10.92 -10.04 -31.71
N GLU A 376 12.04 -10.71 -32.02
CA GLU A 376 12.50 -11.88 -31.27
C GLU A 376 12.77 -11.55 -29.79
N LEU A 377 13.46 -10.44 -29.49
CA LEU A 377 13.73 -10.01 -28.13
C LEU A 377 12.44 -9.70 -27.35
N ALA A 378 11.47 -9.03 -27.98
CA ALA A 378 10.16 -8.76 -27.39
C ALA A 378 9.40 -10.05 -27.06
N GLU A 379 9.38 -11.03 -27.97
CA GLU A 379 8.72 -12.32 -27.74
C GLU A 379 9.37 -13.12 -26.60
N ILE A 380 10.71 -13.20 -26.57
CA ILE A 380 11.43 -13.91 -25.50
C ILE A 380 11.17 -13.26 -24.14
N SER A 381 11.28 -11.93 -24.04
CA SER A 381 11.07 -11.20 -22.78
C SER A 381 9.65 -11.40 -22.22
N LYS A 382 8.62 -11.34 -23.07
CA LYS A 382 7.22 -11.59 -22.70
C LYS A 382 6.98 -13.02 -22.21
N ASN A 383 7.51 -14.02 -22.92
CA ASN A 383 7.39 -15.42 -22.51
C ASN A 383 8.05 -15.66 -21.14
N ARG A 384 9.20 -15.03 -20.88
CA ARG A 384 9.90 -15.13 -19.59
C ARG A 384 9.10 -14.53 -18.44
N GLU A 385 8.46 -13.38 -18.64
CA GLU A 385 7.57 -12.78 -17.65
C GLU A 385 6.39 -13.72 -17.30
N MET A 386 5.70 -14.22 -18.32
CA MET A 386 4.54 -15.09 -18.14
C MET A 386 4.90 -16.42 -17.44
N GLU A 387 6.03 -17.01 -17.80
CA GLU A 387 6.53 -18.24 -17.19
C GLU A 387 6.83 -18.03 -15.70
N TYR A 388 7.53 -16.95 -15.35
CA TYR A 388 7.87 -16.64 -13.96
C TYR A 388 6.62 -16.35 -13.13
N HIS A 389 5.65 -15.60 -13.67
CA HIS A 389 4.36 -15.35 -13.01
C HIS A 389 3.61 -16.66 -12.71
N SER A 390 3.58 -17.61 -13.66
CA SER A 390 2.98 -18.93 -13.46
C SER A 390 3.65 -19.72 -12.33
N LEU A 391 4.98 -19.61 -12.19
CA LEU A 391 5.71 -20.21 -11.06
C LEU A 391 5.29 -19.58 -9.72
N LEU A 392 5.13 -18.26 -9.65
CA LEU A 392 4.69 -17.58 -8.43
C LEU A 392 3.28 -17.99 -7.99
N LYS A 393 2.32 -18.08 -8.91
CA LYS A 393 0.94 -18.53 -8.60
C LYS A 393 0.92 -19.94 -8.01
N LYS A 394 1.79 -20.83 -8.50
CA LYS A 394 1.94 -22.18 -7.97
C LYS A 394 2.60 -22.21 -6.59
N LEU A 395 3.56 -21.31 -6.35
CA LEU A 395 4.32 -21.24 -5.09
C LEU A 395 3.48 -20.63 -3.95
N TYR A 396 2.65 -19.62 -4.25
CA TYR A 396 1.89 -18.84 -3.26
C TYR A 396 0.36 -18.88 -3.49
N PRO A 397 -0.30 -20.05 -3.51
CA PRO A 397 -1.72 -20.15 -3.80
C PRO A 397 -2.59 -19.83 -2.57
N PHE A 398 -3.69 -19.13 -2.80
CA PHE A 398 -4.76 -18.95 -1.82
C PHE A 398 -5.84 -20.04 -1.97
N ARG A 399 -6.26 -20.65 -0.85
CA ARG A 399 -7.35 -21.63 -0.79
C ARG A 399 -8.11 -21.47 0.53
N LEU A 400 -9.37 -21.06 0.48
CA LEU A 400 -10.17 -20.69 1.67
C LEU A 400 -10.10 -21.70 2.85
N PHE A 401 -10.14 -23.00 2.56
CA PHE A 401 -10.18 -24.06 3.59
C PHE A 401 -8.83 -24.69 3.95
N SER A 402 -7.73 -24.32 3.27
CA SER A 402 -6.42 -24.97 3.48
C SER A 402 -5.22 -24.03 3.47
N ARG A 403 -5.32 -22.89 2.77
CA ARG A 403 -4.29 -21.86 2.64
C ARG A 403 -4.94 -20.49 2.70
N ASN A 404 -5.29 -20.08 3.92
CA ASN A 404 -5.88 -18.78 4.23
C ASN A 404 -5.00 -18.02 5.23
N CYS A 405 -5.43 -16.83 5.65
CA CYS A 405 -4.61 -15.97 6.51
C CYS A 405 -4.24 -16.62 7.85
N THR A 406 -5.13 -17.46 8.39
CA THR A 406 -4.95 -18.14 9.67
C THR A 406 -4.06 -19.37 9.53
N THR A 407 -4.30 -20.18 8.49
CA THR A 407 -3.50 -21.40 8.31
C THR A 407 -2.06 -21.09 7.95
N GLU A 408 -1.82 -20.14 7.03
CA GLU A 408 -0.47 -19.80 6.60
C GLU A 408 0.35 -19.11 7.69
N ILE A 409 -0.27 -18.27 8.53
CA ILE A 409 0.49 -17.63 9.62
C ILE A 409 0.86 -18.62 10.73
N ILE A 410 -0.07 -19.51 11.15
CA ILE A 410 0.23 -20.57 12.12
C ILE A 410 1.32 -21.49 11.58
N LYS A 411 1.21 -21.88 10.30
CA LYS A 411 2.21 -22.71 9.64
C LYS A 411 3.58 -22.03 9.62
N SER A 412 3.65 -20.78 9.19
CA SER A 412 4.91 -20.02 9.11
C SER A 412 5.59 -19.85 10.48
N VAL A 413 4.78 -19.62 11.52
CA VAL A 413 5.27 -19.55 12.90
C VAL A 413 5.88 -20.88 13.31
N GLN A 414 5.20 -22.00 13.10
CA GLN A 414 5.69 -23.32 13.51
C GLN A 414 6.90 -23.79 12.70
N GLU A 415 6.89 -23.57 11.38
CA GLU A 415 8.00 -23.94 10.48
C GLU A 415 9.28 -23.15 10.79
N THR A 416 9.17 -21.92 11.29
CA THR A 416 10.34 -21.11 11.70
C THR A 416 11.14 -21.78 12.81
N PHE A 417 10.47 -22.43 13.78
CA PHE A 417 11.15 -23.18 14.84
C PHE A 417 11.72 -24.52 14.34
N ASP A 418 11.04 -25.17 13.40
CA ASP A 418 11.50 -26.43 12.79
C ASP A 418 12.80 -26.26 12.02
N ILE A 419 12.91 -25.17 11.24
CA ILE A 419 14.12 -24.84 10.46
C ILE A 419 15.32 -24.58 11.39
N GLN A 420 15.09 -24.02 12.57
CA GLN A 420 16.14 -23.72 13.55
C GLN A 420 16.44 -24.90 14.49
N GLU A 421 15.84 -26.09 14.24
CA GLU A 421 15.97 -27.30 15.06
C GLU A 421 15.69 -27.05 16.56
N ARG A 422 14.79 -26.12 16.84
CA ARG A 422 14.40 -25.72 18.20
C ARG A 422 13.03 -26.28 18.53
N SER A 423 12.85 -26.71 19.78
CA SER A 423 11.54 -27.08 20.28
C SER A 423 10.60 -25.88 20.20
N PHE A 424 9.43 -26.07 19.59
CA PHE A 424 8.39 -25.05 19.56
C PHE A 424 7.90 -24.74 21.00
N PRO A 425 7.73 -23.46 21.39
CA PRO A 425 7.28 -23.04 22.73
C PRO A 425 5.78 -23.29 22.96
N GLY A 426 5.43 -24.57 23.12
CA GLY A 426 4.07 -25.05 23.33
C GLY A 426 3.78 -26.29 22.50
N LYS A 427 2.50 -26.54 22.24
CA LYS A 427 2.05 -27.62 21.36
C LYS A 427 1.71 -27.07 19.98
N LYS A 428 2.25 -27.71 18.94
CA LYS A 428 1.90 -27.39 17.56
C LYS A 428 0.41 -27.62 17.29
N ILE A 429 -0.17 -26.71 16.55
CA ILE A 429 -1.54 -26.72 16.07
C ILE A 429 -1.53 -27.26 14.64
N ASP A 430 -2.27 -28.35 14.43
CA ASP A 430 -2.59 -28.83 13.09
C ASP A 430 -3.79 -28.07 12.54
N THR A 431 -3.60 -27.44 11.38
CA THR A 431 -4.63 -26.70 10.66
C THR A 431 -5.28 -27.54 9.56
N THR A 432 -4.76 -28.74 9.29
CA THR A 432 -5.28 -29.66 8.26
C THR A 432 -6.60 -30.25 8.74
N LEU A 433 -7.69 -30.00 8.01
CA LEU A 433 -9.04 -30.50 8.35
C LEU A 433 -9.50 -30.13 9.78
N SER A 434 -9.00 -29.00 10.31
CA SER A 434 -9.22 -28.55 11.68
C SER A 434 -10.11 -27.30 11.68
N PRO A 435 -10.97 -27.08 12.69
CA PRO A 435 -11.71 -25.81 12.84
C PRO A 435 -10.79 -24.59 13.02
N SER A 436 -9.48 -24.81 13.26
CA SER A 436 -8.44 -23.79 13.36
C SER A 436 -8.15 -23.05 12.04
N ILE A 437 -8.88 -23.37 10.96
CA ILE A 437 -8.96 -22.51 9.77
C ILE A 437 -9.72 -21.20 10.02
N ALA A 438 -10.53 -21.13 11.09
CA ALA A 438 -11.31 -19.96 11.47
C ALA A 438 -10.59 -19.15 12.58
N PRO A 439 -10.38 -17.83 12.41
CA PRO A 439 -9.63 -16.98 13.34
C PRO A 439 -10.04 -17.10 14.81
N PHE A 440 -11.33 -17.13 15.12
CA PHE A 440 -11.78 -17.19 16.53
C PHE A 440 -11.42 -18.52 17.20
N TYR A 441 -11.51 -19.64 16.47
CA TYR A 441 -11.15 -20.95 17.00
C TYR A 441 -9.64 -21.09 17.08
N ALA A 442 -8.91 -20.57 16.09
CA ALA A 442 -7.46 -20.48 16.10
C ALA A 442 -6.95 -19.69 17.32
N SER A 443 -7.54 -18.53 17.62
CA SER A 443 -7.21 -17.74 18.82
C SER A 443 -7.41 -18.56 20.11
N HIS A 444 -8.54 -19.26 20.25
CA HIS A 444 -8.78 -20.15 21.40
C HIS A 444 -7.78 -21.31 21.47
N LYS A 445 -7.39 -21.89 20.33
CA LYS A 445 -6.38 -22.95 20.28
C LYS A 445 -5.00 -22.43 20.64
N ILE A 446 -4.62 -21.24 20.15
CA ILE A 446 -3.35 -20.60 20.48
C ILE A 446 -3.28 -20.31 21.98
N SER A 447 -4.32 -19.71 22.58
CA SER A 447 -4.32 -19.41 24.02
C SER A 447 -4.30 -20.67 24.91
N LYS A 448 -4.69 -21.83 24.39
CA LYS A 448 -4.62 -23.11 25.11
C LYS A 448 -3.29 -23.86 24.90
N GLU A 449 -2.79 -23.88 23.67
CA GLU A 449 -1.72 -24.79 23.25
C GLU A 449 -0.35 -24.10 23.19
N TRP A 450 -0.30 -22.78 22.98
CA TRP A 450 0.95 -22.00 22.96
C TRP A 450 1.21 -21.37 24.32
N LYS A 451 2.49 -21.22 24.68
CA LYS A 451 2.88 -20.52 25.91
C LYS A 451 2.49 -19.03 25.84
N ASN A 452 1.62 -18.58 26.74
CA ASN A 452 1.09 -17.21 26.75
C ASN A 452 0.87 -16.69 28.18
N SER A 453 0.71 -15.37 28.30
CA SER A 453 0.49 -14.63 29.54
C SER A 453 -0.94 -14.06 29.65
N GLY A 454 -1.84 -14.44 28.74
CA GLY A 454 -3.22 -14.01 28.71
C GLY A 454 -3.61 -13.22 27.46
N ASP A 455 -4.90 -12.89 27.41
CA ASP A 455 -5.54 -12.20 26.30
C ASP A 455 -5.96 -10.77 26.69
N THR A 456 -5.71 -9.82 25.80
CA THR A 456 -6.22 -8.45 25.88
C THR A 456 -7.17 -8.20 24.73
N VAL A 457 -8.30 -7.53 25.00
CA VAL A 457 -9.27 -7.16 23.96
C VAL A 457 -9.09 -5.70 23.59
N LEU A 458 -8.74 -5.43 22.34
CA LEU A 458 -8.76 -4.08 21.78
C LEU A 458 -10.12 -3.86 21.11
N LEU A 459 -10.95 -3.02 21.75
CA LEU A 459 -12.30 -2.72 21.28
C LEU A 459 -12.28 -1.98 19.93
N SER A 460 -13.29 -2.24 19.12
CA SER A 460 -13.58 -1.41 17.96
C SER A 460 -13.90 0.03 18.35
N TYR A 461 -13.72 0.97 17.42
CA TYR A 461 -13.96 2.39 17.67
C TYR A 461 -15.34 2.67 18.26
N ARG A 462 -16.42 2.11 17.68
CA ARG A 462 -17.78 2.29 18.20
C ARG A 462 -17.89 1.80 19.65
N ARG A 463 -17.39 0.60 19.94
CA ARG A 463 -17.50 0.00 21.28
C ARG A 463 -16.74 0.80 22.33
N LYS A 464 -15.57 1.34 21.97
CA LYS A 464 -14.81 2.24 22.85
C LYS A 464 -15.62 3.52 23.15
N LYS A 465 -16.13 4.19 22.11
CA LYS A 465 -16.95 5.41 22.26
C LYS A 465 -18.25 5.19 23.00
N LEU A 466 -18.91 4.05 22.77
CA LEU A 466 -20.11 3.67 23.50
C LEU A 466 -19.81 3.49 24.99
N GLY A 467 -18.67 2.87 25.35
CA GLY A 467 -18.19 2.81 26.72
C GLY A 467 -18.04 4.21 27.34
N GLU A 468 -17.32 5.11 26.66
CA GLU A 468 -17.12 6.51 27.11
C GLU A 468 -18.44 7.28 27.31
N ILE A 469 -19.45 7.03 26.46
CA ILE A 469 -20.78 7.66 26.58
C ILE A 469 -21.54 7.07 27.77
N LEU A 470 -21.56 5.74 27.90
CA LEU A 470 -22.30 5.06 28.96
C LEU A 470 -21.69 5.33 30.34
N GLU A 471 -20.38 5.56 30.43
CA GLU A 471 -19.74 6.02 31.68
C GLU A 471 -20.22 7.41 32.11
N LYS A 472 -20.53 8.30 31.16
CA LYS A 472 -21.03 9.66 31.44
C LYS A 472 -22.53 9.69 31.67
N GLU A 473 -23.29 8.86 30.95
CA GLU A 473 -24.75 8.85 31.00
C GLU A 473 -25.32 7.43 30.78
N THR A 474 -25.67 6.74 31.86
CA THR A 474 -26.22 5.37 31.85
C THR A 474 -27.74 5.31 31.61
N SER A 475 -28.36 6.33 31.01
CA SER A 475 -29.82 6.37 30.85
C SER A 475 -30.31 5.32 29.84
N LEU A 476 -31.48 4.73 30.11
CA LEU A 476 -32.11 3.74 29.22
C LEU A 476 -32.42 4.36 27.84
N THR A 477 -32.71 5.66 27.82
CA THR A 477 -32.85 6.48 26.61
C THR A 477 -31.58 6.53 25.78
N THR A 478 -30.41 6.71 26.42
CA THR A 478 -29.11 6.71 25.74
C THR A 478 -28.76 5.32 25.21
N GLN A 479 -29.04 4.26 25.96
CA GLN A 479 -28.84 2.89 25.46
C GLN A 479 -29.70 2.57 24.24
N ILE A 480 -30.98 2.95 24.25
CA ILE A 480 -31.87 2.78 23.10
C ILE A 480 -31.37 3.61 21.93
N ARG A 481 -31.03 4.89 22.15
CA ARG A 481 -30.53 5.79 21.11
C ARG A 481 -29.28 5.23 20.41
N GLU A 482 -28.33 4.69 21.15
CA GLU A 482 -27.09 4.14 20.57
C GLU A 482 -27.25 2.72 20.01
N SER A 483 -28.37 2.05 20.25
CA SER A 483 -28.67 0.73 19.66
C SER A 483 -29.10 0.84 18.19
N PHE A 484 -29.63 1.99 17.77
CA PHE A 484 -30.10 2.21 16.40
C PHE A 484 -29.09 3.01 15.56
N THR A 485 -28.91 2.59 14.30
CA THR A 485 -27.99 3.25 13.35
C THR A 485 -28.39 4.68 13.00
N PHE A 486 -29.68 5.00 13.00
CA PHE A 486 -30.19 6.31 12.61
C PHE A 486 -30.24 7.33 13.76
N SER A 487 -30.14 6.88 15.01
CA SER A 487 -30.16 7.78 16.18
C SER A 487 -28.83 7.84 16.94
N SER A 488 -27.87 6.99 16.59
CA SER A 488 -26.57 6.96 17.26
C SER A 488 -25.86 8.31 17.17
N SER A 489 -25.28 8.74 18.29
CA SER A 489 -24.43 9.94 18.33
C SER A 489 -23.02 9.68 17.81
N VAL A 490 -22.61 8.41 17.74
CA VAL A 490 -21.27 7.97 17.32
C VAL A 490 -21.24 7.65 15.84
N TYR A 491 -22.23 6.89 15.35
CA TYR A 491 -22.24 6.39 13.97
C TYR A 491 -23.05 7.30 13.04
N ARG A 492 -22.56 7.47 11.82
CA ARG A 492 -23.31 8.05 10.71
C ARG A 492 -23.43 7.01 9.61
N SER A 493 -24.65 6.79 9.13
CA SER A 493 -24.90 5.91 8.01
C SER A 493 -24.05 6.33 6.81
N ASN A 494 -23.46 5.34 6.16
CA ASN A 494 -22.64 5.54 4.98
C ASN A 494 -22.94 4.46 3.94
N ARG A 495 -22.24 4.51 2.80
CA ARG A 495 -22.47 3.63 1.65
C ARG A 495 -21.77 2.28 1.69
N GLU A 496 -20.67 2.16 2.45
CA GLU A 496 -19.93 0.90 2.60
C GLU A 496 -20.75 -0.10 3.44
N ASP A 497 -21.58 0.44 4.33
CA ASP A 497 -22.49 -0.33 5.14
C ASP A 497 -23.79 -0.67 4.40
N HIS A 498 -24.18 -1.94 4.46
CA HIS A 498 -25.52 -2.34 4.07
C HIS A 498 -26.55 -1.74 5.04
N PHE A 499 -27.82 -1.66 4.64
CA PHE A 499 -28.85 -1.14 5.53
C PHE A 499 -29.09 -2.09 6.70
N PHE A 500 -28.90 -1.62 7.93
CA PHE A 500 -29.37 -2.29 9.14
C PHE A 500 -29.84 -1.27 10.18
N PRO A 501 -31.02 -1.47 10.79
CA PRO A 501 -31.52 -0.59 11.82
C PRO A 501 -30.80 -0.74 13.16
N LEU A 502 -30.34 -1.95 13.52
CA LEU A 502 -29.80 -2.22 14.86
C LEU A 502 -28.36 -2.75 14.80
N PHE A 503 -27.51 -2.18 15.65
CA PHE A 503 -26.15 -2.69 15.87
C PHE A 503 -26.18 -4.03 16.60
N THR A 504 -25.33 -4.98 16.21
CA THR A 504 -25.22 -6.29 16.86
C THR A 504 -23.86 -6.53 17.53
N ASP A 505 -23.04 -5.49 17.60
CA ASP A 505 -21.64 -5.53 18.03
C ASP A 505 -21.43 -5.52 19.55
N ASP A 506 -22.35 -4.91 20.28
CA ASP A 506 -22.34 -4.75 21.74
C ASP A 506 -23.29 -5.73 22.46
N VAL A 507 -24.20 -6.38 21.75
CA VAL A 507 -25.17 -7.33 22.32
C VAL A 507 -24.88 -8.77 21.93
N PHE A 508 -24.83 -9.66 22.92
CA PHE A 508 -24.74 -11.11 22.69
C PHE A 508 -26.13 -11.76 22.75
N TRP A 509 -26.82 -11.66 23.88
CA TRP A 509 -28.11 -12.35 24.10
C TRP A 509 -29.27 -11.79 23.27
N LYS A 510 -29.26 -10.48 22.99
CA LYS A 510 -30.29 -9.85 22.15
C LYS A 510 -29.99 -9.98 20.65
N ARG A 511 -28.84 -10.56 20.27
CA ARG A 511 -28.38 -10.61 18.88
C ARG A 511 -29.36 -11.33 17.95
N PRO A 512 -29.98 -12.48 18.30
CA PRO A 512 -30.96 -13.10 17.42
C PRO A 512 -32.18 -12.20 17.19
N LEU A 513 -32.66 -11.50 18.23
CA LEU A 513 -33.78 -10.57 18.11
C LEU A 513 -33.43 -9.38 17.20
N TYR A 514 -32.24 -8.81 17.36
CA TYR A 514 -31.76 -7.71 16.52
C TYR A 514 -31.51 -8.18 15.08
N GLY A 515 -30.99 -9.41 14.91
CA GLY A 515 -30.82 -10.07 13.63
C GLY A 515 -32.15 -10.29 12.91
N ILE A 516 -33.24 -10.63 13.63
CA ILE A 516 -34.59 -10.71 13.05
C ILE A 516 -35.02 -9.33 12.53
N VAL A 517 -34.87 -8.28 13.34
CA VAL A 517 -35.23 -6.91 12.92
C VAL A 517 -34.41 -6.47 11.70
N ASN A 518 -33.10 -6.72 11.70
CA ASN A 518 -32.21 -6.43 10.58
C ASN A 518 -32.58 -7.24 9.33
N PHE A 519 -32.89 -8.52 9.48
CA PHE A 519 -33.33 -9.39 8.38
C PHE A 519 -34.66 -8.91 7.79
N THR A 520 -35.66 -8.63 8.63
CA THR A 520 -36.96 -8.10 8.20
C THR A 520 -36.78 -6.78 7.46
N ALA A 521 -35.96 -5.87 7.99
CA ALA A 521 -35.63 -4.60 7.35
C ALA A 521 -34.96 -4.81 5.97
N GLY A 522 -34.03 -5.77 5.85
CA GLY A 522 -33.40 -6.14 4.59
C GLY A 522 -34.39 -6.73 3.57
N VAL A 523 -35.29 -7.62 4.00
CA VAL A 523 -36.35 -8.19 3.15
C VAL A 523 -37.32 -7.11 2.70
N SER A 524 -37.75 -6.21 3.57
CA SER A 524 -38.60 -5.08 3.22
C SER A 524 -37.91 -4.17 2.19
N LEU A 525 -36.63 -3.84 2.39
CA LEU A 525 -35.86 -3.05 1.43
C LEU A 525 -35.74 -3.77 0.07
N THR A 526 -35.49 -5.08 0.08
CA THR A 526 -35.47 -5.93 -1.12
C THR A 526 -36.80 -5.85 -1.87
N ALA A 527 -37.92 -6.03 -1.17
CA ALA A 527 -39.26 -5.98 -1.75
C ALA A 527 -39.55 -4.60 -2.36
N THR A 528 -39.23 -3.50 -1.65
CA THR A 528 -39.36 -2.15 -2.22
C THR A 528 -38.43 -1.94 -3.42
N GLY A 529 -37.24 -2.56 -3.40
CA GLY A 529 -36.26 -2.55 -4.47
C GLY A 529 -36.75 -3.20 -5.76
N VAL A 530 -37.61 -4.22 -5.68
CA VAL A 530 -38.27 -4.80 -6.86
C VAL A 530 -39.14 -3.77 -7.58
N PHE A 531 -39.85 -2.93 -6.83
CA PHE A 531 -40.72 -1.89 -7.39
C PHE A 531 -39.96 -0.65 -7.85
N SER A 532 -38.81 -0.33 -7.23
CA SER A 532 -37.95 0.79 -7.65
C SER A 532 -36.91 0.42 -8.70
N LEU A 533 -36.80 -0.86 -9.06
CA LEU A 533 -35.86 -1.42 -10.03
C LEU A 533 -35.71 -0.63 -11.34
N PRO A 534 -36.79 -0.17 -12.01
CA PRO A 534 -36.66 0.62 -13.24
C PRO A 534 -36.09 2.03 -13.01
N PHE A 535 -36.09 2.53 -11.78
CA PHE A 535 -35.65 3.89 -11.42
C PHE A 535 -34.26 3.93 -10.78
N ASP A 536 -33.86 2.88 -10.07
CA ASP A 536 -32.59 2.81 -9.33
C ASP A 536 -31.59 1.78 -9.88
N LYS A 537 -31.88 1.21 -11.06
CA LYS A 537 -31.09 0.17 -11.72
C LYS A 537 -30.84 -1.07 -10.83
N GLY A 538 -31.72 -1.32 -9.86
CA GLY A 538 -31.63 -2.46 -8.95
C GLY A 538 -30.73 -2.24 -7.72
N GLU A 539 -30.24 -1.01 -7.47
CA GLU A 539 -29.37 -0.74 -6.31
C GLU A 539 -30.04 -1.10 -4.98
N ARG A 540 -31.30 -0.70 -4.78
CA ARG A 540 -32.04 -1.03 -3.53
C ARG A 540 -32.35 -2.51 -3.41
N LEU A 541 -32.60 -3.18 -4.53
CA LEU A 541 -32.79 -4.62 -4.56
C LEU A 541 -31.52 -5.34 -4.10
N GLN A 542 -30.36 -4.99 -4.66
CA GLN A 542 -29.06 -5.56 -4.31
C GLN A 542 -28.71 -5.28 -2.84
N LYS A 543 -28.79 -4.02 -2.41
CA LYS A 543 -28.50 -3.62 -1.02
C LYS A 543 -29.47 -4.27 -0.03
N GLY A 544 -30.75 -4.37 -0.37
CA GLY A 544 -31.75 -5.08 0.43
C GLY A 544 -31.42 -6.56 0.56
N PHE A 545 -31.07 -7.23 -0.55
CA PHE A 545 -30.73 -8.65 -0.54
C PHE A 545 -29.47 -8.92 0.28
N GLN A 546 -28.42 -8.13 0.10
CA GLN A 546 -27.22 -8.18 0.95
C GLN A 546 -27.59 -7.90 2.41
N SER A 547 -28.52 -6.97 2.65
CA SER A 547 -29.04 -6.66 3.98
C SER A 547 -29.79 -7.83 4.63
N ALA A 548 -30.50 -8.64 3.86
CA ALA A 548 -31.10 -9.87 4.38
C ALA A 548 -30.01 -10.95 4.62
N PHE A 549 -29.17 -11.19 3.60
CA PHE A 549 -28.17 -12.25 3.61
C PHE A 549 -27.18 -12.14 4.77
N PHE A 550 -26.58 -10.96 4.97
CA PHE A 550 -25.60 -10.75 6.06
C PHE A 550 -26.24 -10.71 7.47
N SER A 551 -27.58 -10.68 7.57
CA SER A 551 -28.29 -10.78 8.85
C SER A 551 -28.55 -12.23 9.27
N LEU A 552 -28.43 -13.21 8.35
CA LEU A 552 -28.65 -14.64 8.66
C LEU A 552 -27.71 -15.18 9.74
N PRO A 553 -26.40 -14.86 9.76
CA PRO A 553 -25.52 -15.34 10.82
C PRO A 553 -25.85 -14.75 12.20
N GLU A 554 -26.48 -13.57 12.25
CA GLU A 554 -26.91 -12.92 13.51
C GLU A 554 -28.01 -13.71 14.22
N LEU A 555 -28.83 -14.44 13.47
CA LEU A 555 -29.86 -15.34 14.01
C LEU A 555 -29.27 -16.49 14.85
N VAL A 556 -28.01 -16.85 14.57
CA VAL A 556 -27.27 -17.91 15.26
C VAL A 556 -26.06 -17.36 16.02
N PHE A 557 -26.19 -16.14 16.55
CA PHE A 557 -25.22 -15.45 17.41
C PHE A 557 -23.90 -15.04 16.76
N PHE A 558 -23.75 -15.06 15.43
CA PHE A 558 -22.57 -14.51 14.76
C PHE A 558 -22.72 -13.02 14.51
N ASN A 559 -21.65 -12.27 14.76
CA ASN A 559 -21.67 -10.82 14.68
C ASN A 559 -21.03 -10.35 13.37
N ILE A 560 -21.81 -9.64 12.55
CA ILE A 560 -21.39 -9.16 11.23
C ILE A 560 -21.66 -7.67 11.05
N ARG A 561 -22.72 -7.09 11.66
CA ARG A 561 -23.10 -5.69 11.40
C ARG A 561 -22.67 -4.74 12.49
N LYS A 562 -21.72 -3.88 12.16
CA LYS A 562 -21.07 -2.96 13.11
C LYS A 562 -21.04 -1.53 12.62
N GLY A 563 -21.17 -1.32 11.32
CA GLY A 563 -20.86 -0.04 10.71
C GLY A 563 -19.36 0.12 10.52
N THR A 564 -18.95 0.84 9.50
CA THR A 564 -17.60 1.34 9.25
C THR A 564 -17.51 2.82 9.68
N PHE A 565 -16.29 3.29 9.92
CA PHE A 565 -16.01 4.68 10.31
C PHE A 565 -15.06 5.32 9.29
N PRO A 566 -15.60 5.86 8.20
CA PRO A 566 -14.78 6.56 7.21
C PRO A 566 -13.95 7.68 7.80
N TYR A 567 -14.55 8.47 8.68
CA TYR A 567 -13.90 9.64 9.23
C TYR A 567 -13.92 9.54 10.73
N VAL A 568 -12.74 9.65 11.33
CA VAL A 568 -12.57 9.77 12.76
C VAL A 568 -11.81 11.06 13.05
N PRO A 569 -12.38 11.99 13.84
CA PRO A 569 -11.68 13.20 14.21
C PRO A 569 -10.34 12.90 14.88
N MET A 570 -9.30 13.68 14.58
CA MET A 570 -7.96 13.50 15.16
C MET A 570 -7.95 13.44 16.70
N LYS A 571 -8.82 14.21 17.35
CA LYS A 571 -8.99 14.22 18.82
C LYS A 571 -9.49 12.88 19.39
N ASP A 572 -10.17 12.09 18.55
CA ASP A 572 -10.81 10.83 18.93
C ASP A 572 -9.93 9.62 18.58
N LEU A 573 -8.78 9.84 17.93
CA LEU A 573 -7.80 8.79 17.67
C LEU A 573 -7.09 8.39 18.98
N PRO A 574 -7.00 7.09 19.29
CA PRO A 574 -6.32 6.60 20.48
C PRO A 574 -4.89 7.15 20.56
N LYS A 575 -4.50 7.75 21.69
CA LYS A 575 -3.13 8.26 21.91
C LYS A 575 -2.09 7.14 21.77
N GLU A 576 -2.52 5.91 22.05
CA GLU A 576 -1.74 4.69 21.95
C GLU A 576 -1.29 4.38 20.51
N LEU A 577 -1.98 4.88 19.47
CA LEU A 577 -1.56 4.78 18.07
C LEU A 577 -0.44 5.78 17.69
N PHE A 578 -0.11 6.72 18.58
CA PHE A 578 0.88 7.78 18.35
C PHE A 578 2.06 7.70 19.30
N GLN A 579 2.01 6.79 20.28
CA GLN A 579 3.15 6.49 21.12
C GLN A 579 3.98 5.47 20.36
N PHE A 580 5.15 5.91 19.85
CA PHE A 580 6.23 4.97 19.60
C PHE A 580 6.39 4.17 20.89
N GLN A 581 6.02 2.89 20.86
CA GLN A 581 6.69 1.95 21.74
C GLN A 581 8.10 1.87 21.17
N GLU A 582 8.99 2.73 21.67
CA GLU A 582 10.42 2.48 21.59
C GLU A 582 10.61 1.02 22.05
N GLU A 583 11.21 0.24 21.15
CA GLU A 583 11.57 -1.15 21.38
C GLU A 583 12.61 -1.16 22.51
N ASP A 584 12.22 -1.64 23.68
CA ASP A 584 13.15 -2.37 24.57
C ASP A 584 13.04 -3.87 24.27
#